data_AF-A0A0F3MQP0-F1
#
_entry.id   AF-A0A0F3MQP0-F1
#
_cell.length_a   1.000
_cell.length_b   1.000
_cell.length_c   1.000
_cell.angle_alpha   90.00
_cell.angle_beta   90.00
_cell.angle_gamma   90.00
#
_symmetry.space_group_name_H-M   'P 1'
#
loop_
_entity.id
_entity.type
_entity.pdbx_description
1 polymer ?
#
loop_
_entity_poly.entity_id
_entity_poly.type
_entity_poly.pdbx_seq_one_letter_code
_entity_poly.pdbx_strand_id
1 'polypeptide(L)'
;MQNLLPLLIIFFCLNTYSNPMPLGLELNKTTNIDLTKKYKIINKEPNYWQGYNYYIEPNEKAISKALVICNDFNVIEAVILTIDKNKFEEFYNILKDKVVTFKDGECLIILESSELNTEMELVYITNGFYKEFLNKLDKEEKLEQEQMKRLL
;
A
#
# COMPACT_ATOMS: atom_id res chain seq x y z
N MET A 1 -45.16 -2.48 -27.45
CA MET A 1 -43.71 -2.80 -27.36
C MET A 1 -43.21 -2.20 -26.06
N GLN A 2 -42.85 -3.05 -25.09
CA GLN A 2 -42.37 -2.62 -23.79
C GLN A 2 -40.98 -1.99 -23.93
N ASN A 3 -40.81 -0.79 -23.39
CA ASN A 3 -39.52 -0.11 -23.26
C ASN A 3 -38.58 -0.97 -22.39
N LEU A 4 -37.73 -1.78 -23.04
CA LEU A 4 -36.66 -2.55 -22.39
C LEU A 4 -35.43 -1.70 -22.03
N LEU A 5 -35.50 -0.38 -22.24
CA LEU A 5 -34.40 0.54 -21.99
C LEU A 5 -34.02 0.77 -20.50
N PRO A 6 -34.88 0.60 -19.47
CA PRO A 6 -34.45 0.91 -18.11
C PRO A 6 -33.64 -0.23 -17.46
N LEU A 7 -33.62 -1.44 -18.05
CA LEU A 7 -32.90 -2.58 -17.47
C LEU A 7 -31.38 -2.49 -17.69
N LEU A 8 -30.92 -1.70 -18.66
CA LEU A 8 -29.50 -1.54 -18.99
C LEU A 8 -28.80 -0.50 -18.09
N ILE A 9 -29.55 0.36 -17.39
CA ILE A 9 -29.00 1.40 -16.51
C ILE A 9 -28.72 0.85 -15.10
N ILE A 10 -29.42 -0.19 -14.66
CA ILE A 10 -29.24 -0.77 -13.32
C ILE A 10 -28.06 -1.76 -13.27
N PHE A 11 -27.65 -2.34 -14.41
CA PHE A 11 -26.53 -3.29 -14.45
C PHE A 11 -25.15 -2.63 -14.41
N PHE A 12 -25.03 -1.34 -14.77
CA PHE A 12 -23.78 -0.58 -14.63
C PHE A 12 -23.50 -0.07 -13.21
N CYS A 13 -24.45 -0.24 -12.28
CA CYS A 13 -24.24 0.06 -10.85
C CYS A 13 -23.58 -1.11 -10.08
N LEU A 14 -23.24 -2.21 -10.75
CA LEU A 14 -22.74 -3.42 -10.12
C LEU A 14 -21.22 -3.54 -10.33
N ASN A 15 -20.49 -3.48 -9.20
CA ASN A 15 -19.04 -3.68 -9.02
C ASN A 15 -18.16 -2.42 -8.95
N THR A 16 -18.54 -1.40 -8.18
CA THR A 16 -17.50 -0.55 -7.57
C THR A 16 -16.94 -1.28 -6.34
N TYR A 17 -16.15 -2.34 -6.57
CA TYR A 17 -15.14 -2.74 -5.59
C TYR A 17 -14.06 -1.66 -5.68
N SER A 18 -14.31 -0.52 -5.03
CA SER A 18 -13.30 0.53 -4.92
C SER A 18 -12.19 0.00 -4.05
N ASN A 19 -10.95 0.03 -4.54
CA ASN A 19 -9.79 -0.23 -3.71
C ASN A 19 -9.85 0.72 -2.49
N PRO A 20 -9.32 0.28 -1.33
CA PRO A 20 -9.21 1.15 -0.18
C PRO A 20 -8.47 2.45 -0.56
N MET A 21 -8.90 3.53 0.08
CA MET A 21 -8.40 4.88 -0.18
C MET A 21 -7.63 5.40 1.04
N PRO A 22 -6.46 4.84 1.40
CA PRO A 22 -5.67 5.37 2.51
C PRO A 22 -5.35 6.83 2.27
N LEU A 23 -5.62 7.69 3.27
CA LEU A 23 -5.50 9.14 3.14
C LEU A 23 -6.31 9.73 1.97
N GLY A 24 -7.38 9.06 1.53
CA GLY A 24 -8.15 9.45 0.36
C GLY A 24 -7.34 9.38 -0.95
N LEU A 25 -6.35 8.49 -1.03
CA LEU A 25 -5.60 8.13 -2.24
C LEU A 25 -6.08 6.75 -2.70
N GLU A 26 -6.85 6.68 -3.79
CA GLU A 26 -7.31 5.41 -4.36
C GLU A 26 -6.14 4.70 -5.05
N LEU A 27 -5.77 3.51 -4.57
CA LEU A 27 -4.69 2.70 -5.14
C LEU A 27 -5.00 2.24 -6.57
N ASN A 28 -3.96 2.14 -7.41
CA ASN A 28 -4.02 1.80 -8.83
C ASN A 28 -4.82 2.82 -9.69
N LYS A 29 -4.98 4.05 -9.20
CA LYS A 29 -5.73 5.10 -9.90
C LYS A 29 -5.20 6.50 -9.64
N THR A 30 -4.91 6.80 -8.37
CA THR A 30 -4.38 8.11 -7.99
C THR A 30 -2.93 8.24 -8.44
N THR A 31 -2.56 9.40 -8.97
CA THR A 31 -1.20 9.65 -9.49
C THR A 31 -0.37 10.51 -8.55
N ASN A 32 0.93 10.61 -8.82
CA ASN A 32 1.80 11.57 -8.12
C ASN A 32 1.38 13.04 -8.31
N ILE A 33 0.72 13.39 -9.41
CA ILE A 33 0.19 14.74 -9.65
C ILE A 33 -0.92 15.04 -8.62
N ASP A 34 -1.79 14.08 -8.36
CA ASP A 34 -2.87 14.23 -7.37
C ASP A 34 -2.30 14.28 -5.95
N LEU A 35 -1.29 13.45 -5.68
CA LEU A 35 -0.56 13.43 -4.41
C LEU A 35 0.06 14.80 -4.09
N THR A 36 0.82 15.37 -5.04
CA THR A 36 1.55 16.64 -4.87
C THR A 36 0.61 17.85 -4.77
N LYS A 37 -0.60 17.77 -5.31
CA LYS A 37 -1.64 18.79 -5.11
C LYS A 37 -2.25 18.73 -3.71
N LYS A 38 -2.38 17.53 -3.15
CA LYS A 38 -3.12 17.30 -1.89
C LYS A 38 -2.23 17.35 -0.65
N TYR A 39 -0.96 16.96 -0.77
CA TYR A 39 -0.04 16.80 0.35
C TYR A 39 1.28 17.53 0.12
N LYS A 40 1.87 18.01 1.22
CA LYS A 40 3.24 18.51 1.23
C LYS A 40 4.20 17.33 1.18
N ILE A 41 5.07 17.33 0.18
CA ILE A 41 6.13 16.32 0.01
C ILE A 41 7.33 16.74 0.85
N ILE A 42 7.74 15.87 1.78
CA ILE A 42 8.91 16.06 2.65
C ILE A 42 10.17 15.59 1.92
N ASN A 43 10.10 14.44 1.26
CA ASN A 43 11.21 13.87 0.51
C ASN A 43 10.69 13.05 -0.68
N LYS A 44 11.52 12.89 -1.71
CA LYS A 44 11.26 12.08 -2.89
C LYS A 44 12.54 11.35 -3.30
N GLU A 45 12.45 10.05 -3.50
CA GLU A 45 13.58 9.24 -3.94
C GLU A 45 13.16 8.17 -4.94
N PRO A 46 14.04 7.75 -5.88
CA PRO A 46 13.78 6.61 -6.74
C PRO A 46 13.54 5.36 -5.90
N ASN A 47 12.56 4.55 -6.29
CA ASN A 47 12.32 3.26 -5.64
C ASN A 47 12.84 2.09 -6.49
N TYR A 48 12.76 0.90 -5.91
CA TYR A 48 13.28 -0.33 -6.51
C TYR A 48 12.55 -0.76 -7.80
N TRP A 49 11.42 -0.14 -8.14
CA TRP A 49 10.55 -0.46 -9.28
C TRP A 49 10.53 0.64 -10.33
N GLN A 50 11.63 1.40 -10.45
CA GLN A 50 11.79 2.48 -11.46
C GLN A 50 10.77 3.63 -11.30
N GLY A 51 9.96 3.61 -10.24
CA GLY A 51 9.10 4.69 -9.81
C GLY A 51 9.76 5.52 -8.71
N TYR A 52 8.92 6.12 -7.87
CA TYR A 52 9.37 6.96 -6.76
C TYR A 52 8.65 6.64 -5.46
N ASN A 53 9.41 6.73 -4.38
CA ASN A 53 8.91 6.87 -3.02
C ASN A 53 8.68 8.36 -2.73
N TYR A 54 7.52 8.68 -2.17
CA TYR A 54 7.16 10.02 -1.71
C TYR A 54 6.89 9.97 -0.21
N TYR A 55 7.72 10.67 0.56
CA TYR A 55 7.48 10.89 1.98
C TYR A 55 6.62 12.14 2.12
N ILE A 56 5.46 12.01 2.74
CA ILE A 56 4.49 13.11 2.85
C ILE A 56 4.26 13.48 4.30
N GLU A 57 3.90 14.75 4.52
CA GLU A 57 3.42 15.22 5.82
C GLU A 57 1.93 14.82 5.96
N PRO A 58 1.59 13.87 6.84
CA PRO A 58 0.20 13.45 7.01
C PRO A 58 -0.59 14.55 7.72
N ASN A 59 -1.82 14.80 7.26
CA ASN A 59 -2.73 15.75 7.92
C ASN A 59 -3.45 15.15 9.15
N GLU A 60 -3.21 13.87 9.45
CA GLU A 60 -3.89 13.11 10.48
C GLU A 60 -3.03 12.96 11.74
N LYS A 61 -3.56 13.39 12.89
CA LYS A 61 -2.82 13.40 14.16
C LYS A 61 -2.34 12.03 14.63
N ALA A 62 -2.97 10.95 14.19
CA ALA A 62 -2.65 9.59 14.61
C ALA A 62 -1.51 8.96 13.79
N ILE A 63 -1.10 9.60 12.69
CA ILE A 63 -0.11 9.09 11.73
C ILE A 63 1.16 9.92 11.91
N SER A 64 2.27 9.28 12.28
CA SER A 64 3.55 9.97 12.48
C SER A 64 4.28 10.17 11.15
N LYS A 65 4.19 9.19 10.25
CA LYS A 65 4.84 9.20 8.94
C LYS A 65 3.94 8.54 7.90
N ALA A 66 4.04 9.01 6.66
CA ALA A 66 3.37 8.40 5.53
C ALA A 66 4.33 8.33 4.33
N LEU A 67 4.48 7.13 3.80
CA LEU A 67 5.24 6.83 2.59
C LEU A 67 4.28 6.37 1.51
N VAL A 68 4.36 6.99 0.34
CA VAL A 68 3.57 6.64 -0.85
C VAL A 68 4.51 6.10 -1.91
N ILE A 69 4.23 4.91 -2.44
CA ILE A 69 5.05 4.24 -3.44
C ILE A 69 4.30 4.27 -4.77
N CYS A 70 4.95 4.86 -5.78
CA CYS A 70 4.45 4.87 -7.15
C CYS A 70 5.20 3.85 -8.02
N ASN A 71 4.50 3.28 -9.00
CA ASN A 71 5.13 2.56 -10.10
C ASN A 71 5.85 3.53 -11.08
N ASP A 72 6.44 2.98 -12.13
CA ASP A 72 7.14 3.69 -13.20
C ASP A 72 6.23 4.61 -14.03
N PHE A 73 4.92 4.33 -14.07
CA PHE A 73 3.89 5.21 -14.64
C PHE A 73 3.43 6.33 -13.70
N ASN A 74 4.06 6.49 -12.53
CA ASN A 74 3.69 7.44 -11.47
C ASN A 74 2.27 7.23 -10.88
N VAL A 75 1.73 6.02 -10.97
CA VAL A 75 0.48 5.62 -10.32
C VAL A 75 0.80 5.05 -8.95
N ILE A 76 0.01 5.40 -7.94
CA ILE A 76 0.19 4.93 -6.56
C ILE A 76 -0.20 3.46 -6.45
N GLU A 77 0.73 2.62 -5.99
CA GLU A 77 0.55 1.18 -5.78
C GLU A 77 0.55 0.80 -4.31
N ALA A 78 1.20 1.59 -3.46
CA ALA A 78 1.21 1.36 -2.02
C ALA A 78 1.22 2.65 -1.21
N VAL A 79 0.65 2.59 -0.01
CA VAL A 79 0.74 3.60 1.04
C VAL A 79 1.08 2.90 2.34
N ILE A 80 2.16 3.33 2.98
CA ILE A 80 2.65 2.82 4.26
C ILE A 80 2.47 3.93 5.28
N LEU A 81 1.72 3.65 6.34
CA LEU A 81 1.44 4.56 7.43
C LEU A 81 2.13 4.07 8.68
N THR A 82 2.91 4.94 9.29
CA THR A 82 3.46 4.72 10.62
C THR A 82 2.49 5.31 11.64
N ILE A 83 1.94 4.45 12.51
CA ILE A 83 0.95 4.85 13.52
C ILE A 83 1.52 4.66 14.93
N ASP A 84 1.16 5.56 15.83
CA ASP A 84 1.60 5.53 17.22
C ASP A 84 0.93 4.36 17.96
N LYS A 85 1.74 3.42 18.44
CA LYS A 85 1.29 2.26 19.22
C LYS A 85 0.42 2.64 20.40
N ASN A 86 0.74 3.74 21.10
CA ASN A 86 0.00 4.16 22.30
C ASN A 86 -1.43 4.61 21.96
N LYS A 87 -1.66 5.12 20.75
CA LYS A 87 -3.01 5.52 20.31
C LYS A 87 -3.87 4.33 19.90
N PHE A 88 -3.26 3.18 19.67
CA PHE A 88 -3.90 1.95 19.20
C PHE A 88 -3.51 0.76 20.10
N GLU A 89 -3.35 1.02 21.40
CA GLU A 89 -2.84 0.05 22.37
C GLU A 89 -3.68 -1.24 22.40
N GLU A 90 -5.00 -1.14 22.24
CA GLU A 90 -5.90 -2.30 22.18
C GLU A 90 -5.54 -3.23 21.01
N PHE A 91 -5.35 -2.68 19.80
CA PHE A 91 -4.94 -3.45 18.64
C PHE A 91 -3.55 -4.05 18.82
N TYR A 92 -2.62 -3.27 19.36
CA TYR A 92 -1.29 -3.78 19.68
C TYR A 92 -1.33 -4.97 20.65
N ASN A 93 -2.11 -4.86 21.73
CA ASN A 93 -2.25 -5.91 22.74
C ASN A 93 -2.91 -7.18 22.19
N ILE A 94 -3.71 -7.07 21.13
CA ILE A 94 -4.26 -8.22 20.40
C ILE A 94 -3.19 -8.84 19.49
N LEU A 95 -2.38 -8.01 18.82
CA LEU A 95 -1.38 -8.44 17.86
C LEU A 95 -0.18 -9.10 18.54
N LYS A 96 0.50 -8.42 19.49
CA LYS A 96 1.72 -8.91 20.18
C LYS A 96 2.71 -9.60 19.22
N ASP A 97 3.37 -8.83 18.38
CA ASP A 97 4.34 -9.31 17.37
C ASP A 97 3.75 -10.15 16.24
N LYS A 98 2.43 -10.05 16.04
CA LYS A 98 1.78 -10.66 14.89
C LYS A 98 1.61 -9.66 13.78
N VAL A 99 1.74 -10.20 12.57
CA VAL A 99 1.30 -9.56 11.34
C VAL A 99 -0.11 -10.04 11.04
N VAL A 100 -1.02 -9.09 10.79
CA VAL A 100 -2.37 -9.42 10.32
C VAL A 100 -2.57 -8.85 8.93
N THR A 101 -3.02 -9.70 8.03
CA THR A 101 -3.29 -9.36 6.63
C THR A 101 -4.77 -9.49 6.34
N PHE A 102 -5.34 -8.42 5.80
CA PHE A 102 -6.70 -8.38 5.27
C PHE A 102 -6.63 -8.20 3.76
N LYS A 103 -7.65 -8.69 3.07
CA LYS A 103 -7.83 -8.45 1.64
C LYS A 103 -9.10 -7.65 1.43
N ASP A 104 -8.98 -6.54 0.71
CA ASP A 104 -10.11 -5.71 0.29
C ASP A 104 -9.97 -5.41 -1.21
N GLY A 105 -10.85 -5.97 -2.03
CA GLY A 105 -10.75 -5.92 -3.48
C GLY A 105 -9.39 -6.42 -4.00
N GLU A 106 -8.71 -5.57 -4.76
CA GLU A 106 -7.35 -5.84 -5.27
C GLU A 106 -6.24 -5.30 -4.36
N CYS A 107 -6.54 -4.99 -3.10
CA CYS A 107 -5.57 -4.51 -2.11
C CYS A 107 -5.37 -5.54 -0.99
N LEU A 108 -4.12 -5.65 -0.53
CA LEU A 108 -3.78 -6.21 0.77
C LEU A 108 -3.59 -5.08 1.76
N ILE A 109 -4.12 -5.26 2.95
CA ILE A 109 -3.93 -4.37 4.10
C ILE A 109 -3.18 -5.17 5.14
N ILE A 110 -1.97 -4.74 5.48
CA ILE A 110 -1.08 -5.45 6.40
C ILE A 110 -0.86 -4.55 7.60
N LEU A 111 -1.22 -5.03 8.79
CA LEU A 111 -0.91 -4.38 10.05
C LEU A 111 0.21 -5.16 10.73
N GLU A 112 1.33 -4.50 10.91
CA GLU A 112 2.51 -5.04 11.56
C GLU A 112 2.79 -4.27 12.86
N SER A 113 3.07 -5.03 13.90
CA SER A 113 3.44 -4.50 15.21
C SER A 113 4.67 -5.24 15.71
N SER A 114 5.57 -4.52 16.41
CA SER A 114 6.73 -5.10 17.07
C SER A 114 6.81 -4.63 18.53
N GLU A 115 7.19 -5.53 19.43
CA GLU A 115 7.40 -5.29 20.86
C GLU A 115 8.52 -4.29 21.10
N LEU A 116 9.52 -4.33 20.23
CA LEU A 116 10.69 -3.46 20.26
C LEU A 116 10.41 -2.05 19.73
N ASN A 117 9.33 -1.88 18.95
CA ASN A 117 9.00 -0.61 18.32
C ASN A 117 7.85 0.09 19.06
N THR A 118 7.98 1.41 19.22
CA THR A 118 6.89 2.29 19.69
C THR A 118 5.92 2.65 18.58
N GLU A 119 6.22 2.24 17.35
CA GLU A 119 5.42 2.50 16.15
C GLU A 119 4.90 1.17 15.59
N MET A 120 3.70 1.21 15.00
CA MET A 120 3.16 0.14 14.16
C MET A 120 3.11 0.59 12.71
N GLU A 121 3.14 -0.35 11.79
CA GLU A 121 3.04 -0.08 10.37
C GLU A 121 1.73 -0.63 9.81
N LEU A 122 0.99 0.24 9.12
CA LEU A 122 -0.20 -0.10 8.38
C LEU A 122 0.05 0.11 6.90
N VAL A 123 0.19 -0.99 6.18
CA VAL A 123 0.52 -1.04 4.76
C VAL A 123 -0.75 -1.31 3.97
N TYR A 124 -1.01 -0.46 2.98
CA TYR A 124 -1.98 -0.71 1.92
C TYR A 124 -1.21 -0.91 0.62
N ILE A 125 -1.39 -2.03 -0.05
CA ILE A 125 -0.64 -2.37 -1.25
C ILE A 125 -1.51 -3.15 -2.24
N THR A 126 -1.40 -2.85 -3.53
CA THR A 126 -2.11 -3.63 -4.56
C THR A 126 -1.58 -5.05 -4.64
N ASN A 127 -2.47 -6.02 -4.88
CA ASN A 127 -2.12 -7.44 -5.05
C ASN A 127 -1.08 -7.64 -6.16
N GLY A 128 -1.21 -6.89 -7.25
CA GLY A 128 -0.29 -6.94 -8.39
C GLY A 128 1.11 -6.54 -7.96
N PHE A 129 1.24 -5.35 -7.35
CA PHE A 129 2.51 -4.83 -6.90
C PHE A 129 3.15 -5.69 -5.80
N TYR A 130 2.35 -6.20 -4.86
CA TYR A 130 2.85 -7.11 -3.82
C TYR A 130 3.39 -8.43 -4.39
N LYS A 131 2.72 -9.02 -5.40
CA LYS A 131 3.23 -10.22 -6.06
C LYS A 131 4.53 -9.95 -6.82
N GLU A 132 4.63 -8.81 -7.50
CA GLU A 132 5.85 -8.40 -8.17
C GLU A 132 7.02 -8.23 -7.19
N PHE A 133 6.75 -7.62 -6.03
CA PHE A 133 7.72 -7.51 -4.95
C PHE A 133 8.23 -8.88 -4.49
N LEU A 134 7.33 -9.80 -4.13
CA LEU A 134 7.71 -11.15 -3.68
C LEU A 134 8.49 -11.93 -4.75
N ASN A 135 8.06 -11.84 -6.01
CA ASN A 135 8.73 -12.50 -7.12
C ASN A 135 10.15 -11.96 -7.36
N LYS A 136 10.37 -10.68 -7.08
CA LYS A 136 11.69 -10.06 -7.23
C LYS A 136 12.62 -10.48 -6.10
N LEU A 137 12.13 -10.47 -4.86
CA LEU A 137 12.87 -10.97 -3.69
C LEU A 137 13.32 -12.44 -3.88
N ASP A 138 12.42 -13.33 -4.31
CA ASP A 138 12.75 -14.74 -4.54
C ASP A 138 13.83 -14.92 -5.63
N LYS A 139 13.84 -14.08 -6.66
CA LYS A 139 14.88 -14.12 -7.71
C LYS A 139 16.24 -13.65 -7.19
N GLU A 140 16.25 -12.62 -6.36
CA GLU A 140 17.49 -12.09 -5.77
C GLU A 140 18.10 -13.10 -4.79
N GLU A 141 17.28 -13.68 -3.92
CA GLU A 141 17.75 -14.71 -2.97
C GLU A 141 18.36 -15.92 -3.71
N LYS A 142 17.70 -16.38 -4.79
CA LYS A 142 18.25 -17.46 -5.63
C LYS A 142 19.58 -17.07 -6.29
N LEU A 143 19.70 -15.84 -6.77
CA LEU A 143 20.93 -15.36 -7.39
C LEU A 143 22.07 -15.29 -6.36
N GLU A 144 21.81 -14.79 -5.15
CA GLU A 144 22.79 -14.73 -4.06
C GLU A 144 23.24 -16.14 -3.65
N GLN A 145 22.30 -17.08 -3.51
CA GLN A 145 22.62 -18.48 -3.21
C GLN A 145 23.47 -19.13 -4.31
N GLU A 146 23.18 -18.87 -5.58
CA GLU A 146 24.01 -19.36 -6.70
C GLU A 146 25.40 -18.75 -6.70
N GLN A 147 25.53 -17.46 -6.40
CA GLN A 147 26.82 -16.78 -6.30
C GLN A 147 27.66 -17.35 -5.15
N MET A 148 27.06 -17.55 -3.97
CA MET A 148 27.75 -18.18 -2.84
C MET A 148 28.23 -19.59 -3.17
N LYS A 149 27.42 -20.39 -3.87
CA LYS A 149 27.81 -21.75 -4.31
C LYS A 149 28.98 -21.74 -5.31
N ARG A 150 29.16 -20.66 -6.08
CA ARG A 150 30.31 -20.53 -7.01
C ARG A 150 31.59 -20.05 -6.31
N LEU A 151 31.48 -19.53 -5.09
CA LEU A 151 32.59 -19.03 -4.29
C LEU A 151 33.11 -20.07 -3.27
N LEU A 152 32.42 -21.19 -3.11
CA LEU A 152 32.78 -22.35 -2.28
C LEU A 152 33.26 -23.51 -3.15
#